data_AF-A0A432AU02-F1
#
_entry.id   AF-A0A432AU02-F1
#
_cell.length_a   1.000
_cell.length_b   1.000
_cell.length_c   1.000
_cell.angle_alpha   90.00
_cell.angle_beta   90.00
_cell.angle_gamma   90.00
#
_symmetry.space_group_name_H-M   'P 1'
#
loop_
_entity.id
_entity.type
_entity.pdbx_description
1 polymer ?
#
loop_
_entity_poly.entity_id
_entity_poly.type
_entity_poly.pdbx_seq_one_letter_code
_entity_poly.pdbx_strand_id
1 'polypeptide(L)'
;MANTRNAADLQNEVARLRQTVKNNDAELERVAGARGNSRSALLVLLDQLHALPIDPEKRRSMTSICLQLADQQKLEEHLGVDLTRSDYAFILRLQEKHTGLNRRELKIALFIKLNYSTIEIARSVGISTRGMESIRYRMHKKLGLKLHQSIKTYLGEL
;
A
#
# COMPACT_ATOMS: atom_id res chain seq x y z
N MET A 1 49.58 5.42 -1.42
CA MET A 1 48.74 6.63 -1.18
C MET A 1 47.46 6.70 -2.05
N ALA A 2 46.97 5.58 -2.63
CA ALA A 2 45.76 5.57 -3.46
C ALA A 2 44.47 5.12 -2.73
N ASN A 3 44.58 4.53 -1.54
CA ASN A 3 43.45 3.90 -0.84
C ASN A 3 42.60 4.87 0.01
N THR A 4 43.20 5.99 0.44
CA THR A 4 42.54 7.02 1.26
C THR A 4 41.60 7.94 0.45
N ARG A 5 41.87 8.13 -0.85
CA ARG A 5 41.02 8.96 -1.73
C ARG A 5 39.68 8.26 -2.00
N ASN A 6 39.71 6.96 -2.31
CA ASN A 6 38.51 6.14 -2.42
C ASN A 6 37.71 6.05 -1.11
N ALA A 7 38.38 6.00 0.04
CA ALA A 7 37.68 5.96 1.33
C ALA A 7 36.95 7.28 1.64
N ALA A 8 37.57 8.43 1.33
CA ALA A 8 36.95 9.74 1.49
C ALA A 8 35.77 9.92 0.52
N ASP A 9 35.90 9.48 -0.73
CA ASP A 9 34.82 9.55 -1.73
C ASP A 9 33.64 8.65 -1.33
N LEU A 10 33.91 7.44 -0.80
CA LEU A 10 32.87 6.56 -0.26
C LEU A 10 32.20 7.14 0.99
N GLN A 11 32.95 7.81 1.87
CA GLN A 11 32.38 8.49 3.05
C GLN A 11 31.47 9.65 2.64
N ASN A 12 31.88 10.43 1.64
CA ASN A 12 31.07 11.51 1.09
C ASN A 12 29.78 10.98 0.45
N GLU A 13 29.85 9.88 -0.30
CA GLU A 13 28.66 9.27 -0.90
C GLU A 13 27.73 8.66 0.16
N VAL A 14 28.26 8.01 1.20
CA VAL A 14 27.46 7.52 2.33
C VAL A 14 26.78 8.67 3.07
N ALA A 15 27.47 9.79 3.29
CA ALA A 15 26.90 10.97 3.92
C ALA A 15 25.76 11.58 3.08
N ARG A 16 25.97 11.67 1.76
CA ARG A 16 24.95 12.13 0.80
C ARG A 16 23.72 11.22 0.79
N LEU A 17 23.92 9.91 0.71
CA LEU A 17 22.83 8.93 0.73
C LEU A 17 22.05 8.97 2.05
N ARG A 18 22.72 9.11 3.19
CA ARG A 18 22.08 9.29 4.50
C ARG A 18 21.24 10.56 4.55
N GLN A 19 21.72 11.66 3.98
CA GLN A 19 20.96 12.89 3.90
C GLN A 19 19.72 12.75 3.00
N THR A 20 19.84 12.06 1.86
CA THR A 20 18.70 11.73 0.99
C THR A 20 17.66 10.88 1.71
N VAL A 21 18.08 9.85 2.45
CA VAL A 21 17.17 9.03 3.26
C VAL A 21 16.45 9.89 4.30
N LYS A 22 17.17 10.74 5.04
CA LYS A 22 16.58 11.65 6.03
C LYS A 22 15.55 12.61 5.43
N ASN A 23 15.83 13.16 4.25
CA ASN A 23 14.90 14.05 3.55
C ASN A 23 13.64 13.30 3.10
N ASN A 24 13.81 12.09 2.57
CA ASN A 24 12.69 11.23 2.17
C ASN A 24 11.84 10.81 3.37
N ASP A 25 12.46 10.52 4.53
CA ASP A 25 11.75 10.17 5.76
C ASP A 25 10.89 11.34 6.26
N ALA A 26 11.43 12.57 6.26
CA ALA A 26 10.69 13.77 6.65
C ALA A 26 9.50 14.05 5.70
N GLU A 27 9.68 13.79 4.41
CA GLU A 27 8.59 13.94 3.42
C GLU A 27 7.53 12.85 3.59
N LEU A 28 7.94 11.61 3.90
CA LEU A 28 7.03 10.51 4.22
C LEU A 28 6.21 10.82 5.49
N GLU A 29 6.84 11.40 6.52
CA GLU A 29 6.16 11.83 7.75
C GLU A 29 5.15 12.95 7.48
N ARG A 30 5.52 13.96 6.68
CA ARG A 30 4.63 15.05 6.28
C ARG A 30 3.41 14.54 5.50
N VAL A 31 3.65 13.67 4.53
CA VAL A 31 2.58 13.05 3.72
C VAL A 31 1.72 12.13 4.60
N ALA A 32 2.32 11.38 5.54
CA ALA A 32 1.58 10.55 6.50
C ALA A 32 0.71 11.38 7.45
N GLY A 33 1.21 12.50 7.96
CA GLY A 33 0.44 13.43 8.79
C GLY A 33 -0.74 14.06 8.03
N ALA A 34 -0.56 14.38 6.76
CA ALA A 34 -1.65 14.92 5.92
C ALA A 34 -2.80 13.91 5.70
N ARG A 35 -2.50 12.60 5.66
CA ARG A 35 -3.50 11.54 5.52
C ARG A 35 -4.40 11.42 6.76
N GLY A 36 -3.81 11.40 7.96
CA GLY A 36 -4.57 11.32 9.22
C GLY A 36 -5.52 12.50 9.43
N ASN A 37 -5.12 13.69 8.99
CA ASN A 37 -5.96 14.90 9.05
C ASN A 37 -7.17 14.79 8.12
N SER A 38 -6.98 14.29 6.90
CA SER A 38 -8.05 14.10 5.93
C SER A 38 -9.14 13.14 6.43
N ARG A 39 -8.75 12.05 7.12
CA ARG A 39 -9.70 11.09 7.69
C ARG A 39 -10.54 11.67 8.80
N SER A 40 -9.90 12.42 9.70
CA SER A 40 -10.60 13.11 10.79
C SER A 40 -11.59 14.14 10.25
N ALA A 41 -11.23 14.87 9.19
CA ALA A 41 -12.13 15.80 8.51
C ALA A 41 -13.35 15.11 7.90
N LEU A 42 -13.19 13.92 7.29
CA LEU A 42 -14.32 13.15 6.76
C LEU A 42 -15.31 12.72 7.85
N LEU A 43 -14.81 12.32 9.03
CA LEU A 43 -15.67 11.95 10.16
C LEU A 43 -16.45 13.16 10.71
N VAL A 44 -15.84 14.33 10.75
CA VAL A 44 -16.51 15.58 11.13
C VAL A 44 -17.59 15.96 10.09
N LEU A 45 -17.29 15.83 8.79
CA LEU A 45 -18.29 16.06 7.74
C LEU A 45 -19.47 15.09 7.85
N LEU A 46 -19.23 13.84 8.22
CA LEU A 46 -20.29 12.85 8.46
C LEU A 46 -21.23 13.31 9.58
N ASP A 47 -20.68 13.80 10.69
CA ASP A 47 -21.44 14.32 11.82
C ASP A 47 -22.29 15.54 11.40
N GLN A 48 -21.68 16.47 10.63
CA GLN A 48 -22.38 17.62 10.08
C GLN A 48 -23.50 17.25 9.10
N LEU A 49 -23.32 16.19 8.29
CA LEU A 49 -24.35 15.70 7.37
C LEU A 49 -25.55 15.11 8.11
N HIS A 50 -25.33 14.51 9.28
CA HIS A 50 -26.41 13.98 10.11
C HIS A 50 -27.25 15.09 10.75
N ALA A 51 -26.67 16.28 10.98
CA ALA A 51 -27.32 17.43 11.60
C ALA A 51 -28.17 18.28 10.62
N LEU A 52 -28.00 18.13 9.31
CA LEU A 52 -28.71 18.94 8.31
C LEU A 52 -30.04 18.29 7.87
N PRO A 53 -31.12 19.08 7.66
CA PRO A 53 -32.39 18.59 7.14
C PRO A 53 -32.31 18.37 5.62
N ILE A 54 -31.48 17.41 5.20
CA ILE A 54 -31.28 17.02 3.79
C ILE A 54 -32.31 15.96 3.40
N ASP A 55 -32.70 15.91 2.13
CA ASP A 55 -33.44 14.80 1.53
C ASP A 55 -32.84 13.42 1.94
N PRO A 56 -33.62 12.49 2.52
CA PRO A 56 -33.11 11.22 3.04
C PRO A 56 -32.31 10.40 2.03
N GLU A 57 -32.66 10.44 0.74
CA GLU A 57 -31.93 9.70 -0.30
C GLU A 57 -30.53 10.29 -0.57
N LYS A 58 -30.45 11.62 -0.74
CA LYS A 58 -29.17 12.32 -0.88
C LYS A 58 -28.29 12.11 0.35
N ARG A 59 -28.88 12.15 1.54
CA ARG A 59 -28.16 11.89 2.79
C ARG A 59 -27.57 10.48 2.83
N ARG A 60 -28.34 9.46 2.46
CA ARG A 60 -27.85 8.07 2.39
C ARG A 60 -26.68 7.93 1.41
N SER A 61 -26.80 8.51 0.22
CA SER A 61 -25.73 8.49 -0.78
C SER A 61 -24.45 9.15 -0.26
N MET A 62 -24.55 10.35 0.32
CA MET A 62 -23.40 11.08 0.87
C MET A 62 -22.75 10.35 2.04
N THR A 63 -23.57 9.79 2.95
CA THR A 63 -23.11 8.98 4.08
C THR A 63 -22.34 7.76 3.58
N SER A 64 -22.89 7.03 2.60
CA SER A 64 -22.22 5.86 2.01
C SER A 64 -20.87 6.20 1.39
N ILE A 65 -20.77 7.34 0.68
CA ILE A 65 -19.52 7.78 0.07
C ILE A 65 -18.50 8.15 1.15
N CYS A 66 -18.90 8.91 2.16
CA CYS A 66 -18.00 9.32 3.25
C CYS A 66 -17.46 8.11 4.02
N LEU A 67 -18.31 7.11 4.31
CA LEU A 67 -17.89 5.88 4.95
C LEU A 67 -16.90 5.09 4.08
N GLN A 68 -17.20 4.94 2.78
CA GLN A 68 -16.29 4.26 1.85
C GLN A 68 -14.92 4.93 1.77
N LEU A 69 -14.87 6.27 1.74
CA LEU A 69 -13.61 7.02 1.71
C LEU A 69 -12.83 6.86 3.02
N ALA A 70 -13.52 6.89 4.16
CA ALA A 70 -12.89 6.70 5.47
C ALA A 70 -12.31 5.28 5.61
N ASP A 71 -13.01 4.27 5.09
CA ASP A 71 -12.53 2.88 5.08
C ASP A 71 -11.35 2.70 4.13
N GLN A 72 -11.38 3.34 2.95
CA GLN A 72 -10.24 3.35 2.03
C GLN A 72 -8.99 3.93 2.69
N GLN A 73 -9.09 5.09 3.33
CA GLN A 73 -7.96 5.72 4.02
C GLN A 73 -7.41 4.85 5.14
N LYS A 74 -8.29 4.20 5.91
CA LYS A 74 -7.87 3.24 6.94
C LYS A 74 -7.08 2.09 6.33
N LEU A 75 -7.51 1.57 5.17
CA LEU A 75 -6.80 0.50 4.49
C LEU A 75 -5.44 0.97 3.93
N GLU A 76 -5.37 2.19 3.39
CA GLU A 76 -4.12 2.83 2.93
C GLU A 76 -3.10 2.95 4.07
N GLU A 77 -3.51 3.45 5.24
CA GLU A 77 -2.68 3.49 6.47
C GLU A 77 -2.21 2.08 6.86
N HIS A 78 -3.15 1.13 6.85
CA HIS A 78 -2.89 -0.27 7.13
C HIS A 78 -2.11 -1.01 6.05
N LEU A 79 -1.82 -0.44 4.89
CA LEU A 79 -0.94 -1.06 3.89
C LEU A 79 0.35 -0.26 3.68
N GLY A 80 0.34 1.02 4.09
CA GLY A 80 1.39 1.97 3.76
C GLY A 80 1.54 2.13 2.25
N VAL A 81 0.42 2.21 1.53
CA VAL A 81 0.34 2.52 0.10
C VAL A 81 -0.92 3.34 -0.13
N ASP A 82 -0.87 4.28 -1.06
CA ASP A 82 -2.07 5.00 -1.50
C ASP A 82 -2.83 4.12 -2.51
N LEU A 83 -4.16 4.11 -2.43
CA LEU A 83 -5.00 3.24 -3.24
C LEU A 83 -5.87 4.08 -4.17
N THR A 84 -5.96 3.69 -5.43
CA THR A 84 -7.07 4.15 -6.26
C THR A 84 -8.37 3.45 -5.83
N ARG A 85 -9.52 3.97 -6.25
CA ARG A 85 -10.82 3.32 -6.00
C ARG A 85 -10.85 1.88 -6.54
N SER A 86 -10.18 1.62 -7.66
CA SER A 86 -10.03 0.28 -8.23
C SER A 86 -9.13 -0.62 -7.39
N ASP A 87 -8.03 -0.09 -6.84
CA ASP A 87 -7.12 -0.85 -5.97
C ASP A 87 -7.83 -1.24 -4.67
N TYR A 88 -8.56 -0.29 -4.07
CA TYR A 88 -9.36 -0.53 -2.87
C TYR A 88 -10.38 -1.66 -3.10
N ALA A 89 -11.17 -1.57 -4.18
CA ALA A 89 -12.15 -2.60 -4.53
C ALA A 89 -11.50 -3.97 -4.78
N PHE A 90 -10.34 -4.00 -5.44
CA PHE A 90 -9.58 -5.22 -5.65
C PHE A 90 -9.12 -5.86 -4.33
N ILE A 91 -8.58 -5.07 -3.40
CA ILE A 91 -8.10 -5.60 -2.11
C ILE A 91 -9.26 -6.15 -1.30
N LEU A 92 -10.42 -5.50 -1.27
CA LEU A 92 -11.60 -6.01 -0.60
C LEU A 92 -12.00 -7.39 -1.15
N ARG A 93 -12.15 -7.54 -2.47
CA ARG A 93 -12.46 -8.84 -3.10
C ARG A 93 -11.41 -9.89 -2.80
N LEU A 94 -10.14 -9.49 -2.78
CA LEU A 94 -9.03 -10.39 -2.48
C LEU A 94 -9.09 -10.88 -1.03
N GLN A 95 -9.40 -10.00 -0.07
CA GLN A 95 -9.56 -10.34 1.34
C GLN A 95 -10.78 -11.22 1.59
N GLU A 96 -11.90 -10.93 0.93
CA GLU A 96 -13.13 -11.73 1.00
C GLU A 96 -12.87 -13.16 0.50
N LYS A 97 -12.18 -13.30 -0.64
CA LYS A 97 -11.89 -14.60 -1.24
C LYS A 97 -10.77 -15.36 -0.53
N HIS A 98 -9.79 -14.65 0.02
CA HIS A 98 -8.57 -15.21 0.62
C HIS A 98 -8.24 -14.57 1.96
N THR A 99 -9.04 -14.90 2.97
CA THR A 99 -8.88 -14.41 4.35
C THR A 99 -7.55 -14.79 5.01
N GLY A 100 -6.84 -15.80 4.48
CA GLY A 100 -5.54 -16.26 4.96
C GLY A 100 -4.33 -15.41 4.53
N LEU A 101 -4.53 -14.37 3.70
CA LEU A 101 -3.49 -13.44 3.29
C LEU A 101 -3.25 -12.38 4.38
N ASN A 102 -1.98 -12.20 4.76
CA ASN A 102 -1.63 -11.14 5.70
C ASN A 102 -1.43 -9.79 4.99
N ARG A 103 -1.32 -8.70 5.77
CA ARG A 103 -1.05 -7.32 5.30
C ARG A 103 0.06 -7.24 4.25
N ARG A 104 1.18 -7.93 4.50
CA ARG A 104 2.34 -7.91 3.61
C ARG A 104 2.05 -8.60 2.28
N GLU A 105 1.35 -9.73 2.31
CA GLU A 105 0.95 -10.48 1.13
C GLU A 105 -0.09 -9.73 0.30
N LEU A 106 -1.02 -9.00 0.94
CA LEU A 106 -1.97 -8.11 0.25
C LEU A 106 -1.26 -6.99 -0.50
N LYS A 107 -0.29 -6.31 0.15
CA LYS A 107 0.55 -5.30 -0.50
C LYS A 107 1.32 -5.86 -1.69
N ILE A 108 1.89 -7.05 -1.53
CA ILE A 108 2.59 -7.74 -2.62
C ILE A 108 1.64 -8.09 -3.77
N ALA A 109 0.44 -8.60 -3.47
CA ALA A 109 -0.57 -8.93 -4.49
C ALA A 109 -0.97 -7.69 -5.29
N LEU A 110 -1.17 -6.55 -4.62
CA LEU A 110 -1.41 -5.28 -5.28
C LEU A 110 -0.28 -4.92 -6.24
N PHE A 111 0.98 -4.97 -5.79
CA PHE A 111 2.11 -4.64 -6.67
C PHE A 111 2.27 -5.62 -7.85
N ILE A 112 1.93 -6.90 -7.66
CA ILE A 112 1.91 -7.85 -8.77
C ILE A 112 0.82 -7.48 -9.79
N LYS A 113 -0.39 -7.11 -9.33
CA LYS A 113 -1.50 -6.65 -10.19
C LYS A 113 -1.12 -5.39 -10.97
N LEU A 114 -0.42 -4.46 -10.31
CA LEU A 114 0.08 -3.21 -10.89
C LEU A 114 1.34 -3.38 -11.77
N ASN A 115 1.76 -4.60 -12.07
CA ASN A 115 2.88 -4.92 -12.96
C ASN A 115 4.27 -4.47 -12.47
N TYR A 116 4.48 -4.28 -11.16
CA TYR A 116 5.82 -4.04 -10.63
C TYR A 116 6.72 -5.26 -10.81
N SER A 117 8.01 -5.03 -11.03
CA SER A 117 8.99 -6.11 -11.12
C SER A 117 9.23 -6.79 -9.77
N THR A 118 9.62 -8.06 -9.79
CA THR A 118 9.97 -8.80 -8.56
C THR A 118 11.06 -8.09 -7.74
N ILE A 119 11.98 -7.39 -8.42
CA ILE A 119 13.07 -6.65 -7.78
C ILE A 119 12.54 -5.41 -7.05
N GLU A 120 11.67 -4.63 -7.70
CA GLU A 120 11.05 -3.45 -7.08
C GLU A 120 10.16 -3.83 -5.90
N ILE A 121 9.37 -4.90 -6.04
CA ILE A 121 8.53 -5.43 -4.96
C ILE A 121 9.40 -5.85 -3.78
N ALA A 122 10.44 -6.65 -4.03
CA ALA A 122 11.34 -7.14 -2.98
C ALA A 122 12.01 -5.98 -2.24
N ARG A 123 12.48 -4.95 -2.97
CA ARG A 123 13.05 -3.73 -2.38
C ARG A 123 12.02 -2.97 -1.54
N SER A 124 10.80 -2.78 -2.06
CA SER A 124 9.73 -2.06 -1.38
C SER A 124 9.31 -2.73 -0.06
N VAL A 125 9.31 -4.07 -0.02
CA VAL A 125 8.97 -4.84 1.18
C VAL A 125 10.17 -5.27 2.02
N GLY A 126 11.37 -4.76 1.71
CA GLY A 126 12.59 -4.96 2.51
C GLY A 126 13.13 -6.39 2.56
N ILE A 127 13.10 -7.13 1.44
CA ILE A 127 13.64 -8.49 1.34
C ILE A 127 14.49 -8.71 0.09
N SER A 128 15.24 -9.81 0.09
CA SER A 128 15.93 -10.28 -1.11
C SER A 128 14.96 -10.88 -2.14
N THR A 129 15.41 -10.94 -3.38
CA THR A 129 14.70 -11.63 -4.48
C THR A 129 14.43 -13.10 -4.14
N ARG A 130 15.38 -13.80 -3.51
CA ARG A 130 15.20 -15.16 -2.98
C ARG A 130 14.11 -15.23 -1.90
N GLY A 131 14.06 -14.25 -0.99
CA GLY A 131 12.97 -14.13 -0.02
C GLY A 131 11.62 -13.94 -0.70
N MET A 132 11.59 -13.20 -1.80
CA MET A 132 10.40 -12.96 -2.59
C MET A 132 9.90 -14.23 -3.29
N GLU A 133 10.78 -15.10 -3.79
CA GLU A 133 10.41 -16.42 -4.31
C GLU A 133 9.72 -17.29 -3.26
N SER A 134 10.26 -17.30 -2.04
CA SER A 134 9.66 -18.03 -0.91
C SER A 134 8.26 -17.50 -0.57
N ILE A 135 8.06 -16.17 -0.60
CA ILE A 135 6.73 -15.57 -0.44
C ILE A 135 5.81 -15.97 -1.58
N ARG A 136 6.26 -15.88 -2.85
CA ARG A 136 5.44 -16.27 -4.02
C ARG A 136 4.99 -17.72 -3.92
N TYR A 137 5.87 -18.63 -3.49
CA TYR A 137 5.50 -20.02 -3.27
C TYR A 137 4.40 -20.17 -2.21
N ARG A 138 4.51 -19.47 -1.07
CA ARG A 138 3.48 -19.50 -0.04
C ARG A 138 2.16 -18.86 -0.50
N MET A 139 2.24 -17.74 -1.19
CA MET A 139 1.06 -17.07 -1.77
C MET A 139 0.37 -17.97 -2.78
N HIS A 140 1.12 -18.66 -3.65
CA HIS A 140 0.56 -19.59 -4.62
C HIS A 140 -0.29 -20.67 -3.95
N LYS A 141 0.21 -21.26 -2.84
CA LYS A 141 -0.55 -22.20 -2.01
C LYS A 141 -1.78 -21.56 -1.35
N LYS A 142 -1.63 -20.39 -0.74
CA LYS A 142 -2.73 -19.68 -0.05
C LYS A 142 -3.85 -19.27 -1.02
N LEU A 143 -3.50 -18.93 -2.25
CA LEU A 143 -4.42 -18.59 -3.32
C LEU A 143 -5.08 -19.82 -3.97
N GLY A 144 -4.66 -21.04 -3.60
CA GLY A 144 -5.20 -22.29 -4.13
C GLY A 144 -4.88 -22.52 -5.62
N LEU A 145 -3.76 -21.99 -6.11
CA LEU A 145 -3.41 -22.04 -7.53
C LEU A 145 -2.84 -23.41 -7.92
N LYS A 146 -3.09 -23.83 -9.17
CA LYS A 146 -2.45 -25.01 -9.77
C LYS A 146 -1.00 -24.70 -10.18
N LEU A 147 -0.16 -25.74 -10.32
CA LEU A 147 1.29 -25.63 -10.63
C LEU A 147 1.62 -24.66 -11.78
N HIS A 148 0.82 -24.64 -12.85
CA HIS A 148 1.06 -23.80 -14.03
C HIS A 148 0.30 -22.47 -14.02
N GLN A 149 -0.49 -22.19 -12.97
CA GLN A 149 -1.21 -20.94 -12.86
C GLN A 149 -0.31 -19.84 -12.30
N SER A 150 -0.25 -18.73 -13.04
CA SER A 150 0.46 -17.52 -12.62
C SER A 150 -0.36 -16.73 -11.62
N ILE A 151 0.26 -16.35 -10.50
CA ILE A 151 -0.33 -15.41 -9.53
C ILE A 151 -0.77 -14.13 -10.25
N LYS A 152 0.04 -13.62 -11.18
CA LYS A 152 -0.27 -12.38 -11.91
C LYS A 152 -1.57 -12.49 -12.70
N THR A 153 -1.72 -13.57 -13.46
CA THR A 153 -2.93 -13.82 -14.27
C THR A 153 -4.16 -13.93 -13.36
N TYR A 154 -4.04 -14.72 -12.29
CA TYR A 154 -5.11 -14.87 -11.31
C TYR A 154 -5.57 -13.54 -10.68
N LEU A 155 -4.63 -12.69 -10.26
CA LEU A 155 -4.94 -11.39 -9.67
C LEU A 155 -5.46 -10.37 -10.71
N GLY A 156 -5.15 -10.57 -11.99
CA GLY A 156 -5.67 -9.75 -13.08
C GLY A 156 -7.16 -10.01 -13.36
N GLU A 157 -7.61 -11.25 -13.18
CA GLU A 157 -8.99 -11.70 -13.40
C GLU A 157 -9.94 -11.40 -12.21
N LEU A 158 -9.39 -10.94 -11.08
CA LEU A 158 -10.13 -10.59 -9.85
C LEU A 158 -10.45 -9.08 -9.76
#